data_AF-A0A9D4JFT8-F1
#
_entry.id   AF-A0A9D4JFT8-F1
#
_cell.length_a   1.000
_cell.length_b   1.000
_cell.length_c   1.000
_cell.angle_alpha   90.00
_cell.angle_beta   90.00
_cell.angle_gamma   90.00
#
_symmetry.space_group_name_H-M   'P 1'
#
loop_
_entity.id
_entity.type
_entity.pdbx_description
1 polymer ?
#
loop_
_entity_poly.entity_id
_entity_poly.type
_entity_poly.pdbx_seq_one_letter_code
_entity_poly.pdbx_strand_id
1 'polypeptide(L)'
;MKFEATQSRSLVIKKGQATERFKLYVQKEEIPSIVTSPIKCMGKRFDASIQDRDNIKKLEQQVEKVLKKTAADYPASSKLDSTSTLCSQN
;
A
#
# COMPACT_ATOMS: atom_id res chain seq x y z
N MET A 1 26.88 17.93 3.17
CA MET A 1 25.69 17.17 3.62
C MET A 1 26.14 16.09 4.60
N LYS A 2 25.44 15.95 5.73
CA LYS A 2 25.64 14.84 6.68
C LYS A 2 24.61 13.76 6.39
N PHE A 3 25.01 12.49 6.35
CA PHE A 3 24.12 11.38 6.06
C PHE A 3 23.79 10.66 7.36
N GLU A 4 22.51 10.56 7.68
CA GLU A 4 22.02 9.95 8.92
C GLU A 4 21.83 8.44 8.70
N ALA A 5 22.70 7.61 9.30
CA ALA A 5 22.65 6.16 9.13
C ALA A 5 21.30 5.56 9.55
N THR A 6 20.72 6.11 10.61
CA THR A 6 19.43 5.72 11.21
C THR A 6 18.23 5.90 10.28
N GLN A 7 18.30 6.81 9.30
CA GLN A 7 17.24 7.06 8.31
C GLN A 7 17.33 6.09 7.11
N SER A 8 18.48 5.44 6.92
CA SER A 8 18.75 4.52 5.81
C SER A 8 18.62 3.06 6.22
N ARG A 9 18.49 2.14 5.26
CA ARG A 9 18.55 0.69 5.52
C ARG A 9 19.47 -0.01 4.54
N SER A 10 20.21 -0.99 5.06
CA SER A 10 21.08 -1.85 4.27
C SER A 10 20.36 -3.14 3.90
N LEU A 11 20.60 -3.62 2.67
CA LEU A 11 20.18 -4.93 2.19
C LEU A 11 21.37 -5.57 1.50
N VAL A 12 21.92 -6.63 2.08
CA VAL A 12 23.03 -7.37 1.49
C VAL A 12 22.48 -8.67 0.91
N ILE A 13 22.70 -8.90 -0.38
CA ILE A 13 22.24 -10.10 -1.08
C ILE A 13 23.46 -10.93 -1.48
N LYS A 14 23.49 -12.19 -1.06
CA LYS A 14 24.53 -13.16 -1.46
C LYS A 14 23.85 -14.42 -1.98
N LYS A 15 24.20 -14.82 -3.21
CA LYS A 15 23.60 -15.98 -3.90
C LYS A 15 22.06 -15.93 -3.92
N GLY A 16 21.50 -14.75 -4.18
CA GLY A 16 20.05 -14.54 -4.27
C GLY A 16 19.31 -14.52 -2.92
N GLN A 17 20.01 -14.63 -1.78
CA GLN A 17 19.41 -14.58 -0.45
C GLN A 17 19.86 -13.34 0.30
N ALA A 18 18.93 -12.70 1.01
CA ALA A 18 19.23 -11.63 1.95
C ALA A 18 20.10 -12.19 3.10
N THR A 19 21.13 -11.44 3.50
CA THR A 19 22.05 -11.86 4.56
C THR A 19 22.44 -10.67 5.45
N GLU A 20 22.52 -10.91 6.76
CA GLU A 20 22.92 -9.91 7.75
C GLU A 20 24.39 -10.12 8.21
N ARG A 21 25.15 -10.96 7.50
CA ARG A 21 26.55 -11.28 7.82
C ARG A 21 27.50 -10.10 7.64
N PHE A 22 27.13 -9.12 6.80
CA PHE A 22 27.95 -7.96 6.49
C PHE A 22 27.27 -6.71 7.01
N LYS A 23 28.02 -5.93 7.78
CA LYS A 23 27.56 -4.64 8.31
C LYS A 23 28.06 -3.52 7.41
N LEU A 24 27.17 -2.61 7.04
CA LEU A 24 27.51 -1.42 6.27
C LEU A 24 27.58 -0.23 7.21
N TYR A 25 28.53 0.66 6.95
CA TYR A 25 28.77 1.84 7.76
C TYR A 25 28.76 3.09 6.89
N VAL A 26 28.19 4.17 7.44
CA VAL A 26 28.27 5.51 6.86
C VAL A 26 28.70 6.46 7.96
N GLN A 27 29.76 7.23 7.72
CA GLN A 27 30.29 8.17 8.72
C GLN A 27 30.61 7.51 10.08
N LYS A 28 31.10 6.26 10.06
CA LYS A 28 31.39 5.42 11.24
C LYS A 28 30.16 4.95 12.03
N GLU A 29 28.95 5.26 11.58
CA GLU A 29 27.70 4.74 12.14
C GLU A 29 27.22 3.52 11.35
N GLU A 30 26.72 2.51 12.05
CA GLU A 30 26.17 1.30 11.43
C GLU A 30 24.82 1.60 10.78
N ILE A 31 24.65 1.22 9.52
CA ILE A 31 23.38 1.32 8.81
C ILE A 31 22.51 0.12 9.20
N PRO A 32 21.33 0.33 9.82
CA PRO A 32 20.46 -0.77 10.22
C PRO A 32 20.03 -1.62 9.01
N SER A 33 19.92 -2.94 9.21
CA SER A 33 19.46 -3.88 8.19
C SER A 33 17.96 -3.73 7.93
N ILE A 34 17.54 -3.82 6.66
CA ILE A 34 16.11 -3.81 6.29
C ILE A 34 15.37 -5.07 6.75
N VAL A 35 16.10 -6.16 6.98
CA VAL A 35 15.54 -7.45 7.44
C VAL A 35 14.99 -7.29 8.86
N THR A 36 15.77 -6.67 9.74
CA THR A 36 15.40 -6.42 11.15
C THR A 36 14.61 -5.14 11.33
N SER A 37 14.84 -4.12 10.49
CA SER A 37 14.18 -2.83 10.59
C SER A 37 13.66 -2.37 9.22
N PRO A 38 12.44 -2.80 8.83
CA PRO A 38 11.79 -2.35 7.60
C PRO A 38 11.68 -0.83 7.54
N ILE A 39 11.89 -0.25 6.36
CA ILE A 39 11.85 1.21 6.17
C ILE A 39 10.46 1.66 5.73
N LYS A 40 10.03 2.82 6.23
CA LYS A 40 8.87 3.53 5.70
C LYS A 40 9.35 4.69 4.85
N CYS A 41 9.00 4.71 3.57
CA CYS A 41 9.23 5.86 2.71
C CYS A 41 7.97 6.19 1.92
N MET A 42 7.66 7.48 1.79
CA MET A 42 6.50 7.97 1.03
C MET A 42 5.16 7.31 1.40
N GLY A 43 4.97 7.01 2.70
CA GLY A 43 3.76 6.35 3.19
C GLY A 43 3.69 4.83 2.99
N LYS A 44 4.62 4.26 2.22
CA LYS A 44 4.76 2.82 1.97
C LYS A 44 5.79 2.20 2.92
N ARG A 45 5.61 0.92 3.23
CA ARG A 45 6.57 0.15 4.05
C ARG A 45 7.25 -0.88 3.16
N PHE A 46 8.57 -0.97 3.26
CA PHE A 46 9.40 -1.91 2.51
C PHE A 46 10.20 -2.77 3.46
N ASP A 47 10.13 -4.08 3.25
CA ASP A 47 10.90 -5.10 3.94
C ASP A 47 12.02 -5.63 3.03
N ALA A 48 12.68 -6.71 3.45
CA ALA A 48 13.77 -7.32 2.69
C ALA A 48 13.36 -7.90 1.33
N SER A 49 12.06 -8.08 1.07
CA SER A 49 11.59 -8.49 -0.25
C SER A 49 11.69 -7.35 -1.28
N ILE A 50 11.67 -6.09 -0.82
CA ILE A 50 11.57 -4.88 -1.65
C ILE A 50 10.32 -4.91 -2.55
N GLN A 51 9.36 -5.79 -2.27
CA GLN A 51 8.13 -5.92 -3.05
C GLN A 51 7.05 -4.99 -2.49
N ASP A 52 6.20 -4.49 -3.38
CA ASP A 52 5.09 -3.60 -3.02
C ASP A 52 3.79 -4.36 -2.73
N ARG A 53 3.84 -5.71 -2.67
CA ARG A 53 2.64 -6.58 -2.60
C ARG A 53 1.73 -6.24 -1.43
N ASP A 54 2.29 -6.02 -0.25
CA ASP A 54 1.51 -5.68 0.94
C ASP A 54 0.91 -4.29 0.86
N ASN A 55 1.62 -3.33 0.27
CA ASN A 55 1.11 -1.99 0.06
C ASN A 55 -0.02 -1.99 -0.97
N ILE A 56 0.09 -2.80 -2.04
CA ILE A 56 -0.98 -3.00 -3.03
C ILE A 56 -2.22 -3.59 -2.37
N LYS A 57 -2.06 -4.69 -1.62
CA LYS A 57 -3.17 -5.34 -0.92
C LYS A 57 -3.88 -4.38 0.05
N LYS A 58 -3.11 -3.55 0.75
CA LYS A 58 -3.65 -2.52 1.64
C LYS A 58 -4.42 -1.44 0.88
N LEU A 59 -3.92 -1.03 -0.30
CA LEU A 59 -4.60 -0.07 -1.16
C LEU A 59 -5.92 -0.64 -1.68
N GLU A 60 -5.94 -1.88 -2.15
CA GLU A 60 -7.15 -2.57 -2.60
C GLU A 60 -8.22 -2.60 -1.50
N GLN A 61 -7.84 -2.96 -0.27
CA GLN A 61 -8.73 -2.96 0.89
C GLN A 61 -9.28 -1.56 1.20
N GLN A 62 -8.45 -0.52 1.09
CA GLN A 62 -8.88 0.86 1.30
C GLN A 62 -9.89 1.29 0.23
N VAL A 63 -9.64 0.97 -1.04
CA VAL A 63 -10.56 1.26 -2.15
C VAL A 63 -11.89 0.54 -1.93
N GLU A 64 -11.88 -0.76 -1.64
CA GLU A 64 -13.09 -1.53 -1.38
C GLU A 64 -13.92 -0.93 -0.23
N LYS A 65 -13.25 -0.55 0.86
CA LYS A 65 -13.90 0.07 2.02
C LYS A 65 -14.54 1.41 1.66
N VAL A 66 -13.86 2.23 0.87
CA VAL A 66 -14.39 3.53 0.42
C VAL A 66 -15.60 3.32 -0.48
N LEU A 67 -15.51 2.41 -1.46
CA LEU A 67 -16.61 2.12 -2.38
C LEU A 67 -17.87 1.63 -1.65
N LYS A 68 -17.72 0.72 -0.69
CA LYS A 68 -18.83 0.23 0.15
C LYS A 68 -19.48 1.35 0.95
N LYS A 69 -18.67 2.26 1.50
CA LYS A 69 -19.17 3.42 2.23
C LYS A 69 -19.95 4.38 1.32
N THR A 70 -19.40 4.73 0.17
CA THR A 70 -20.07 5.65 -0.77
C THR A 70 -21.37 5.09 -1.33
N ALA A 71 -21.43 3.77 -1.55
CA ALA A 71 -22.66 3.10 -1.98
C ALA A 71 -23.75 3.08 -0.88
N ALA A 72 -23.35 3.06 0.39
CA ALA A 72 -24.27 3.15 1.52
C ALA A 72 -24.77 4.59 1.75
N ASP A 73 -23.90 5.58 1.56
CA ASP A 73 -24.23 7.00 1.75
C ASP A 73 -25.16 7.53 0.64
N TYR A 74 -25.10 6.93 -0.56
CA TYR A 74 -25.98 7.26 -1.70
C TYR A 74 -26.54 5.96 -2.33
N PRO A 75 -27.59 5.35 -1.74
CA PRO A 75 -28.23 4.21 -2.36
C PRO A 75 -28.76 4.64 -3.72
N ALA A 76 -28.39 3.89 -4.77
CA ALA A 76 -28.81 4.16 -6.14
C ALA A 76 -30.33 4.41 -6.16
N SER A 77 -30.73 5.59 -6.63
CA SER A 77 -32.14 5.90 -6.85
C SER A 77 -32.74 4.81 -7.72
N SER A 78 -33.79 4.18 -7.18
CA SER A 78 -34.59 3.15 -7.82
C SER A 78 -34.85 3.47 -9.28
N LYS A 79 -34.56 2.50 -10.16
CA LYS A 79 -35.16 2.44 -11.48
C LYS A 79 -36.68 2.55 -11.32
N LEU A 80 -37.28 3.64 -11.75
CA LEU A 80 -38.70 3.68 -12.09
C LEU A 80 -38.82 3.21 -13.54
N ASP A 81 -38.69 1.90 -13.73
CA ASP A 81 -39.33 1.24 -14.87
C ASP A 81 -40.74 0.88 -14.41
N SER A 82 -41.79 1.40 -15.07
CA SER A 82 -43.09 0.74 -15.30
C SER A 82 -44.10 1.71 -15.95
N THR A 83 -44.23 1.60 -17.29
CA THR A 83 -45.49 1.63 -18.05
C THR A 83 -46.65 2.49 -17.51
N SER A 84 -46.84 3.70 -18.07
CA SER A 84 -48.15 4.36 -18.06
C SER A 84 -48.95 3.95 -19.30
N THR A 85 -49.77 2.92 -19.14
CA THR A 85 -50.96 2.72 -19.98
C THR A 85 -51.90 3.90 -19.72
N LEU A 86 -52.03 4.83 -20.65
CA LEU A 86 -53.12 5.81 -20.63
C LEU A 86 -54.08 5.50 -21.76
N CYS A 87 -55.25 5.01 -21.34
CA CYS A 87 -56.50 4.96 -22.08
C CYS A 87 -56.69 6.20 -22.97
N SER A 88 -56.84 5.99 -24.28
CA SER A 88 -57.74 6.81 -25.09
C SER A 88 -59.11 6.15 -25.03
N GLN A 89 -60.02 6.71 -24.24
CA GLN A 89 -61.46 6.49 -24.40
C GLN A 89 -62.08 7.80 -24.87
N ASN A 90 -62.71 7.69 -26.05
CA ASN A 90 -63.73 8.54 -26.67
C ASN A 90 -63.35 9.96 -27.10
#